data_AF-A0AAU1PJU3-F1
#
_entry.id   AF-A0AAU1PJU3-F1
#
_cell.length_a   1.000
_cell.length_b   1.000
_cell.length_c   1.000
_cell.angle_alpha   90.00
_cell.angle_beta   90.00
_cell.angle_gamma   90.00
#
_symmetry.space_group_name_H-M   'P 1'
#
loop_
_entity.id
_entity.type
_entity.pdbx_description
1 polymer ?
#
loop_
_entity_poly.entity_id
_entity_poly.type
_entity_poly.pdbx_seq_one_letter_code
_entity_poly.pdbx_strand_id
1 'polypeptide(L)'
;MGDIDEEIRREVIAEVYRQVDDLDWDGMAARERSELYVRWIDDPLVGGKLTRFIERDRVRVWIKDGPIKELPRARYGIGPYAQFAVSRYPGMEEIAHQAIGPDWLADPDTVDVKPNRCLVRGPGPKMLMIWGPAAKLADLVWAGINARVDGGAEPLIVVTSPQGTRLSEGEMHRHRLLAKVPGIELRHITLRLKRV
;
A
#
# COMPACT_ATOMS: atom_id res chain seq x y z
N MET A 1 -16.99 3.52 23.03
CA MET A 1 -16.86 4.42 21.87
C MET A 1 -18.28 4.59 21.36
N GLY A 2 -18.81 5.81 21.21
CA GLY A 2 -20.21 5.99 20.78
C GLY A 2 -20.43 5.27 19.45
N ASP A 3 -21.59 4.64 19.28
CA ASP A 3 -21.90 3.89 18.06
C ASP A 3 -22.17 4.90 16.94
N ILE A 4 -21.13 5.21 16.16
CA ILE A 4 -21.24 6.09 15.00
C ILE A 4 -22.01 5.30 13.95
N ASP A 5 -23.15 5.85 13.51
CA ASP A 5 -23.95 5.31 12.43
C ASP A 5 -23.08 4.93 11.24
N GLU A 6 -23.32 3.73 10.67
CA GLU A 6 -22.44 3.17 9.65
C GLU A 6 -22.48 3.97 8.34
N GLU A 7 -23.61 4.56 7.98
CA GLU A 7 -23.71 5.42 6.80
C GLU A 7 -22.86 6.68 7.01
N ILE A 8 -23.02 7.35 8.16
CA ILE A 8 -22.22 8.53 8.52
C ILE A 8 -20.73 8.18 8.59
N ARG A 9 -20.38 7.03 9.14
CA ARG A 9 -19.00 6.54 9.20
C ARG A 9 -18.38 6.45 7.81
N ARG A 10 -19.09 5.81 6.88
CA ARG A 10 -18.63 5.63 5.49
C ARG A 10 -18.49 6.96 4.78
N GLU A 11 -19.46 7.86 4.92
CA GLU A 11 -19.41 9.20 4.33
C GLU A 11 -18.20 10.00 4.83
N VAL A 12 -17.95 9.99 6.14
CA VAL A 12 -16.82 10.72 6.73
C VAL A 12 -15.49 10.12 6.29
N ILE A 13 -15.37 8.78 6.20
CA ILE A 13 -14.14 8.14 5.70
C ILE A 13 -13.87 8.55 4.25
N ALA A 14 -14.90 8.49 3.40
CA ALA A 14 -14.79 8.90 2.00
C ALA A 14 -14.36 10.38 1.87
N GLU A 15 -14.95 11.26 2.67
CA GLU A 15 -14.60 12.68 2.67
C GLU A 15 -13.16 12.92 3.17
N VAL A 16 -12.75 12.27 4.26
CA VAL A 16 -11.37 12.36 4.75
C VAL A 16 -10.38 11.90 3.66
N TYR A 17 -10.66 10.79 2.97
CA TYR A 17 -9.78 10.30 1.90
C TYR A 17 -9.77 11.22 0.69
N ARG A 18 -10.91 11.82 0.34
CA ARG A 18 -10.99 12.85 -0.71
C ARG A 18 -10.14 14.07 -0.38
N GLN A 19 -10.26 14.61 0.82
CA GLN A 19 -9.45 15.75 1.26
C GLN A 19 -7.96 15.40 1.32
N VAL A 20 -7.62 14.19 1.80
CA VAL A 20 -6.24 13.70 1.82
C VAL A 20 -5.66 13.52 0.42
N ASP A 21 -6.46 13.18 -0.58
CA ASP A 21 -6.01 13.04 -1.97
C ASP A 21 -5.82 14.40 -2.66
N ASP A 22 -6.69 15.37 -2.37
CA ASP A 22 -6.55 16.75 -2.85
C ASP A 22 -5.35 17.48 -2.21
N LEU A 23 -4.85 16.95 -1.10
CA LEU A 23 -3.65 17.42 -0.40
C LEU A 23 -2.47 16.50 -0.74
N ASP A 24 -1.25 17.02 -0.84
CA ASP A 24 -0.06 16.16 -0.96
C ASP A 24 0.30 15.52 0.39
N TRP A 25 -0.62 14.76 0.98
CA TRP A 25 -0.55 14.28 2.37
C TRP A 25 0.74 13.55 2.71
N ASP A 26 1.28 12.78 1.76
CA ASP A 26 2.52 12.04 1.95
C ASP A 26 3.75 12.96 1.97
N GLY A 27 3.70 14.07 1.22
CA GLY A 27 4.72 15.12 1.20
C GLY A 27 4.66 16.07 2.40
N MET A 28 3.53 16.15 3.10
CA MET A 28 3.35 17.07 4.24
C MET A 28 4.22 16.73 5.45
N ALA A 29 4.73 17.75 6.14
CA ALA A 29 5.39 17.60 7.42
C ALA A 29 4.41 17.20 8.54
N ALA A 30 4.94 16.58 9.61
CA ALA A 30 4.12 16.12 10.75
C ALA A 30 3.31 17.25 11.42
N ARG A 31 3.86 18.47 11.43
CA ARG A 31 3.17 19.67 11.94
C ARG A 31 1.95 20.01 11.08
N GLU A 32 2.11 20.06 9.76
CA GLU A 32 1.02 20.41 8.84
C GLU A 32 -0.12 19.37 8.90
N ARG A 33 0.23 18.09 9.00
CA ARG A 33 -0.76 17.01 9.25
C ARG A 33 -1.48 17.20 10.58
N SER A 34 -0.76 17.64 11.62
CA SER A 34 -1.36 17.93 12.92
C SER A 34 -2.36 19.08 12.87
N GLU A 35 -2.07 20.14 12.10
CA GLU A 35 -2.98 21.26 11.87
C GLU A 35 -4.23 20.84 11.07
N LEU A 36 -4.10 19.95 10.07
CA LEU A 36 -5.24 19.36 9.37
C LEU A 36 -6.19 18.60 10.30
N TYR A 37 -5.64 17.77 11.20
CA TYR A 37 -6.48 17.06 12.17
C TYR A 37 -7.28 18.01 13.05
N VAL A 38 -6.71 19.17 13.41
CA VAL A 38 -7.44 20.20 14.18
C VAL A 38 -8.53 20.83 13.33
N ARG A 39 -8.26 21.16 12.06
CA ARG A 39 -9.26 21.71 11.14
C ARG A 39 -10.44 20.76 10.93
N TRP A 40 -10.20 19.46 10.81
CA TRP A 40 -11.27 18.47 10.65
C TRP A 40 -12.24 18.37 11.82
N ILE A 41 -11.87 18.84 13.02
CA ILE A 41 -12.78 18.87 14.17
C ILE A 41 -13.96 19.80 13.91
N ASP A 42 -13.73 20.92 13.23
CA ASP A 42 -14.74 21.95 12.95
C ASP A 42 -15.22 21.94 11.49
N ASP A 43 -14.72 21.01 10.67
CA ASP A 43 -15.16 20.79 9.30
C ASP A 43 -16.61 20.25 9.29
N PRO A 44 -17.57 20.93 8.61
CA PRO A 44 -18.98 20.51 8.58
C PRO A 44 -19.21 19.10 8.01
N LEU A 45 -18.37 18.65 7.08
CA LEU A 45 -18.48 17.34 6.41
C LEU A 45 -17.79 16.23 7.19
N VAL A 46 -16.86 16.57 8.09
CA VAL A 46 -16.11 15.61 8.92
C VAL A 46 -16.53 15.74 10.38
N GLY A 47 -15.99 16.71 11.13
CA GLY A 47 -16.26 16.90 12.54
C GLY A 47 -17.71 17.27 12.85
N GLY A 48 -18.36 18.06 11.99
CA GLY A 48 -19.78 18.41 12.12
C GLY A 48 -20.73 17.21 12.06
N LYS A 49 -20.34 16.14 11.36
CA LYS A 49 -21.07 14.86 11.33
C LYS A 49 -20.72 13.99 12.54
N LEU A 50 -19.42 13.86 12.84
CA LEU A 50 -18.93 12.99 13.93
C LEU A 50 -19.36 13.47 15.32
N THR A 51 -19.40 14.78 15.56
CA THR A 51 -19.73 15.37 16.88
C THR A 51 -21.15 15.09 17.35
N ARG A 52 -22.03 14.58 16.48
CA ARG A 52 -23.36 14.08 16.85
C ARG A 52 -23.32 12.74 17.58
N PHE A 53 -22.22 11.99 17.44
CA PHE A 53 -22.06 10.61 17.93
C PHE A 53 -20.92 10.46 18.93
N ILE A 54 -19.87 11.27 18.80
CA ILE A 54 -18.69 11.24 19.67
C ILE A 54 -18.33 12.64 20.19
N GLU A 55 -17.68 12.69 21.35
CA GLU A 55 -17.19 13.94 21.94
C GLU A 55 -16.21 14.65 20.98
N ARG A 56 -16.27 15.99 20.94
CA ARG A 56 -15.48 16.82 20.01
C ARG A 56 -13.97 16.57 20.12
N ASP A 57 -13.46 16.36 21.33
CA ASP A 57 -12.06 16.05 21.60
C ASP A 57 -11.63 14.65 21.08
N ARG A 58 -12.58 13.73 20.88
CA ARG A 58 -12.34 12.39 20.31
C ARG A 58 -12.33 12.34 18.80
N VAL A 59 -12.87 13.34 18.11
CA VAL A 59 -12.93 13.40 16.64
C VAL A 59 -11.54 13.22 16.01
N ARG A 60 -10.56 14.00 16.48
CA ARG A 60 -9.17 13.90 15.99
C ARG A 60 -8.59 12.50 16.17
N VAL A 61 -8.80 11.89 17.33
CA VAL A 61 -8.28 10.55 17.64
C VAL A 61 -8.93 9.52 16.73
N TRP A 62 -10.25 9.61 16.54
CA TRP A 62 -10.99 8.72 15.67
C TRP A 62 -10.49 8.78 14.22
N ILE A 63 -10.29 9.98 13.66
CA ILE A 63 -9.78 10.16 12.29
C ILE A 63 -8.35 9.63 12.15
N LYS A 64 -7.47 9.98 13.10
CA LYS A 64 -6.06 9.60 13.07
C LYS A 64 -5.87 8.08 13.21
N ASP A 65 -6.47 7.48 14.24
CA ASP A 65 -6.21 6.09 14.62
C ASP A 65 -7.15 5.10 13.90
N GLY A 66 -8.14 5.62 13.16
CA GLY A 66 -9.02 4.84 12.27
C GLY A 66 -8.71 5.12 10.79
N PRO A 67 -9.48 5.98 10.10
CA PRO A 67 -9.37 6.20 8.65
C PRO A 67 -7.94 6.43 8.15
N ILE A 68 -7.21 7.38 8.74
CA ILE A 68 -5.86 7.73 8.26
C ILE A 68 -4.85 6.60 8.49
N LYS A 69 -4.96 5.89 9.62
CA LYS A 69 -4.10 4.73 9.90
C LYS A 69 -4.30 3.61 8.88
N GLU A 70 -5.52 3.42 8.39
CA GLU A 70 -5.85 2.42 7.38
C GLU A 70 -5.56 2.87 5.95
N LEU A 71 -5.37 4.18 5.70
CA LEU A 71 -5.17 4.73 4.36
C LEU A 71 -4.03 4.05 3.57
N PRO A 72 -2.85 3.76 4.15
CA PRO A 72 -1.80 3.04 3.43
C PRO A 72 -2.28 1.70 2.88
N ARG A 73 -3.07 0.94 3.66
CA ARG A 73 -3.63 -0.35 3.21
C ARG A 73 -4.71 -0.15 2.17
N ALA A 74 -5.58 0.85 2.38
CA ALA A 74 -6.66 1.18 1.47
C ALA A 74 -6.14 1.56 0.07
N ARG A 75 -5.02 2.30 -0.01
CA ARG A 75 -4.34 2.62 -1.27
C ARG A 75 -3.78 1.42 -2.01
N TYR A 76 -3.50 0.31 -1.32
CA TYR A 76 -3.17 -0.98 -1.95
C TYR A 76 -4.41 -1.83 -2.27
N GLY A 77 -5.62 -1.30 -2.09
CA GLY A 77 -6.86 -2.06 -2.27
C GLY A 77 -7.16 -3.04 -1.13
N ILE A 78 -6.48 -2.92 0.02
CA ILE A 78 -6.57 -3.87 1.14
C ILE A 78 -7.31 -3.23 2.32
N GLY A 79 -8.16 -4.02 2.98
CA GLY A 79 -8.80 -3.63 4.25
C GLY A 79 -10.20 -3.01 4.06
N PRO A 80 -10.88 -2.71 5.18
CA PRO A 80 -12.30 -2.35 5.17
C PRO A 80 -12.60 -1.03 4.44
N TYR A 81 -11.60 -0.14 4.35
CA TYR A 81 -11.73 1.19 3.76
C TYR A 81 -11.16 1.29 2.35
N ALA A 82 -10.71 0.18 1.75
CA ALA A 82 -10.15 0.16 0.39
C ALA A 82 -11.10 0.76 -0.66
N GLN A 83 -12.40 0.54 -0.51
CA GLN A 83 -13.44 1.08 -1.41
C GLN A 83 -13.52 2.61 -1.41
N PHE A 84 -13.01 3.29 -0.38
CA PHE A 84 -13.06 4.75 -0.26
C PHE A 84 -11.79 5.45 -0.76
N ALA A 85 -10.73 4.69 -1.08
CA ALA A 85 -9.47 5.27 -1.52
C ALA A 85 -9.64 5.94 -2.90
N VAL A 86 -9.42 7.26 -2.96
CA VAL A 86 -9.53 8.06 -4.18
C VAL A 86 -8.35 7.84 -5.14
N SER A 87 -7.16 7.59 -4.60
CA SER A 87 -6.02 7.12 -5.38
C SER A 87 -5.54 5.78 -4.88
N ARG A 88 -5.08 4.93 -5.80
CA ARG A 88 -4.52 3.61 -5.50
C ARG A 88 -3.12 3.44 -6.10
N TYR A 89 -2.31 2.65 -5.42
CA TYR A 89 -1.10 2.11 -6.00
C TYR A 89 -1.44 1.05 -7.05
N PRO A 90 -0.52 0.78 -7.99
CA PRO A 90 -0.74 -0.22 -9.01
C PRO A 90 -1.08 -1.58 -8.41
N GLY A 91 -2.07 -2.25 -9.02
CA GLY A 91 -2.44 -3.62 -8.66
C GLY A 91 -1.36 -4.63 -9.03
N MET A 92 -1.54 -5.89 -8.63
CA MET A 92 -0.57 -6.96 -8.92
C MET A 92 -0.25 -7.11 -10.41
N GLU A 93 -1.24 -6.93 -11.30
CA GLU A 93 -1.04 -7.05 -12.75
C GLU A 93 -0.22 -5.88 -13.29
N GLU A 94 -0.51 -4.65 -12.88
CA GLU A 94 0.31 -3.49 -13.24
C GLU A 94 1.73 -3.58 -12.68
N ILE A 95 1.91 -4.15 -11.49
CA ILE A 95 3.23 -4.44 -10.91
C ILE A 95 3.96 -5.47 -11.77
N ALA A 96 3.29 -6.55 -12.21
CA ALA A 96 3.88 -7.55 -13.10
C ALA A 96 4.29 -6.93 -14.44
N HIS A 97 3.44 -6.11 -15.05
CA HIS A 97 3.75 -5.40 -16.28
C HIS A 97 4.96 -4.47 -16.13
N GLN A 98 5.04 -3.73 -15.03
CA GLN A 98 6.13 -2.79 -14.78
C GLN A 98 7.45 -3.51 -14.44
N ALA A 99 7.39 -4.59 -13.67
CA ALA A 99 8.58 -5.28 -13.18
C ALA A 99 9.12 -6.30 -14.19
N ILE A 100 8.24 -6.96 -14.95
CA ILE A 100 8.55 -8.14 -15.78
C ILE A 100 8.41 -7.82 -17.25
N GLY A 101 7.25 -7.31 -17.66
CA GLY A 101 6.93 -6.93 -19.02
C GLY A 101 5.43 -7.00 -19.32
N PRO A 102 4.95 -6.32 -20.37
CA PRO A 102 3.52 -6.17 -20.66
C PRO A 102 2.80 -7.46 -21.04
N ASP A 103 3.52 -8.52 -21.41
CA ASP A 103 2.95 -9.82 -21.78
C ASP A 103 2.78 -10.77 -20.58
N TRP A 104 2.98 -10.28 -19.34
CA TRP A 104 2.92 -11.07 -18.12
C TRP A 104 1.65 -10.79 -17.31
N LEU A 105 0.80 -11.79 -17.17
CA LEU A 105 -0.46 -11.73 -16.44
C LEU A 105 -0.31 -12.30 -15.03
N ALA A 106 -0.80 -11.57 -14.04
CA ALA A 106 -0.84 -12.02 -12.65
C ALA A 106 -2.10 -12.88 -12.40
N ASP A 107 -1.93 -13.97 -11.64
CA ASP A 107 -2.97 -14.96 -11.34
C ASP A 107 -3.65 -14.63 -9.99
N PRO A 108 -4.87 -14.05 -9.99
CA PRO A 108 -5.51 -13.52 -8.77
C PRO A 108 -5.85 -14.60 -7.76
N ASP A 109 -6.08 -15.83 -8.22
CA ASP A 109 -6.43 -16.97 -7.38
C ASP A 109 -5.24 -17.49 -6.56
N THR A 110 -4.05 -16.99 -6.84
CA THR A 110 -2.80 -17.40 -6.18
C THR A 110 -2.22 -16.33 -5.25
N VAL A 111 -2.97 -15.25 -5.02
CA VAL A 111 -2.53 -14.14 -4.17
C VAL A 111 -2.43 -14.59 -2.71
N ASP A 112 -1.27 -14.35 -2.11
CA ASP A 112 -1.04 -14.48 -0.69
C ASP A 112 -0.48 -13.16 -0.14
N VAL A 113 -0.86 -12.82 1.09
CA VAL A 113 -0.64 -11.52 1.74
C VAL A 113 0.19 -11.69 3.01
N LYS A 114 1.48 -12.08 2.88
CA LYS A 114 2.60 -11.93 3.84
C LYS A 114 3.84 -12.76 3.40
N PRO A 115 4.82 -12.17 2.70
CA PRO A 115 4.68 -10.95 1.89
C PRO A 115 3.69 -11.15 0.74
N ASN A 116 3.37 -10.06 0.04
CA ASN A 116 2.51 -10.15 -1.14
C ASN A 116 3.19 -10.99 -2.21
N ARG A 117 2.49 -12.01 -2.72
CA ARG A 117 2.98 -12.88 -3.78
C ARG A 117 1.84 -13.47 -4.60
N CYS A 118 2.11 -13.74 -5.87
CA CYS A 118 1.21 -14.47 -6.76
C CYS A 118 2.02 -15.12 -7.89
N LEU A 119 1.43 -16.11 -8.57
CA LEU A 119 1.96 -16.60 -9.83
C LEU A 119 1.75 -15.57 -10.94
N VAL A 120 2.71 -15.50 -11.85
CA VAL A 120 2.63 -14.72 -13.08
C VAL A 120 2.93 -15.63 -14.28
N ARG A 121 2.20 -15.43 -15.38
CA ARG A 121 2.27 -16.23 -16.60
C ARG A 121 2.53 -15.31 -17.78
N GLY A 122 3.38 -15.73 -18.71
CA GLY A 122 3.74 -14.93 -19.88
C GLY A 122 4.45 -15.78 -20.94
N PRO A 123 5.29 -15.18 -21.80
CA PRO A 123 6.01 -15.88 -22.86
C PRO A 123 7.02 -16.93 -22.38
N GLY A 124 7.37 -16.91 -21.09
CA GLY A 124 8.33 -17.81 -20.47
C GLY A 124 7.71 -18.78 -19.47
N PRO A 125 8.54 -19.51 -18.70
CA PRO A 125 8.04 -20.33 -17.61
C PRO A 125 7.27 -19.47 -16.60
N LYS A 126 6.24 -20.04 -15.97
CA LYS A 126 5.54 -19.37 -14.85
C LYS A 126 6.55 -19.00 -13.76
N MET A 127 6.35 -17.84 -13.15
CA MET A 127 7.21 -17.35 -12.06
C MET A 127 6.35 -17.04 -10.84
N LEU A 128 6.97 -17.05 -9.66
CA LEU A 128 6.36 -16.52 -8.44
C LEU A 128 6.83 -15.09 -8.25
N MET A 129 5.95 -14.11 -8.49
CA MET A 129 6.26 -12.71 -8.19
C MET A 129 6.01 -12.45 -6.71
N ILE A 130 7.01 -11.93 -6.00
CA ILE A 130 6.95 -11.55 -4.59
C ILE A 130 7.25 -10.05 -4.50
N TRP A 131 6.38 -9.24 -3.90
CA TRP A 131 6.58 -7.79 -3.90
C TRP A 131 6.33 -7.14 -2.54
N GLY A 132 7.00 -6.00 -2.34
CA GLY A 132 6.83 -5.19 -1.14
C GLY A 132 7.88 -4.09 -1.01
N PRO A 133 7.78 -3.26 0.04
CA PRO A 133 8.70 -2.15 0.25
C PRO A 133 10.10 -2.64 0.66
N ALA A 134 11.11 -1.80 0.44
CA ALA A 134 12.50 -2.08 0.83
C ALA A 134 12.66 -2.41 2.32
N ALA A 135 11.87 -1.76 3.20
CA ALA A 135 11.85 -2.04 4.64
C ALA A 135 11.47 -3.50 4.98
N LYS A 136 10.92 -4.25 4.01
CA LYS A 136 10.50 -5.64 4.14
C LYS A 136 11.40 -6.60 3.37
N LEU A 137 12.58 -6.17 2.93
CA LEU A 137 13.49 -6.99 2.13
C LEU A 137 13.78 -8.36 2.76
N ALA A 138 14.00 -8.44 4.07
CA ALA A 138 14.25 -9.70 4.75
C ALA A 138 13.07 -10.69 4.58
N ASP A 139 11.84 -10.21 4.76
CA ASP A 139 10.62 -11.01 4.59
C ASP A 139 10.45 -11.45 3.12
N LEU A 140 10.78 -10.58 2.16
CA LEU A 140 10.72 -10.87 0.72
C LEU A 140 11.73 -11.95 0.31
N VAL A 141 12.98 -11.81 0.76
CA VAL A 141 14.06 -12.77 0.49
C VAL A 141 13.75 -14.11 1.13
N TRP A 142 13.27 -14.11 2.38
CA TRP A 142 12.89 -15.33 3.08
C TRP A 142 11.76 -16.08 2.36
N ALA A 143 10.73 -15.37 1.89
CA ALA A 143 9.66 -15.97 1.11
C ALA A 143 10.15 -16.60 -0.20
N GLY A 144 11.09 -15.94 -0.89
CA GLY A 144 11.70 -16.50 -2.09
C GLY A 144 12.55 -17.74 -1.80
N ILE A 145 13.28 -17.78 -0.68
CA ILE A 145 14.03 -18.97 -0.26
C ILE A 145 13.06 -20.15 -0.03
N ASN A 146 11.98 -19.94 0.72
CA ASN A 146 10.98 -20.97 0.98
C ASN A 146 10.37 -21.49 -0.33
N ALA A 147 10.00 -20.60 -1.26
CA ALA A 147 9.43 -20.99 -2.54
C ALA A 147 10.36 -21.90 -3.38
N ARG A 148 11.68 -21.68 -3.31
CA ARG A 148 12.66 -22.57 -3.97
C ARG A 148 12.77 -23.93 -3.26
N VAL A 149 12.79 -23.93 -1.93
CA VAL A 149 12.83 -25.16 -1.12
C VAL A 149 11.60 -26.02 -1.37
N ASP A 150 10.44 -25.40 -1.50
CA ASP A 150 9.16 -26.08 -1.75
C ASP A 150 9.03 -26.63 -3.19
N GLY A 151 10.00 -26.35 -4.08
CA GLY A 151 10.01 -26.85 -5.46
C GLY A 151 8.99 -26.18 -6.39
N GLY A 152 8.62 -24.93 -6.09
CA GLY A 152 7.63 -24.16 -6.84
C GLY A 152 8.15 -23.50 -8.12
N ALA A 153 7.38 -22.51 -8.60
CA ALA A 153 7.84 -21.62 -9.67
C ALA A 153 9.04 -20.77 -9.20
N GLU A 154 9.95 -20.44 -10.11
CA GLU A 154 11.12 -19.62 -9.77
C GLU A 154 10.67 -18.25 -9.24
N PRO A 155 11.19 -17.82 -8.07
CA PRO A 155 10.77 -16.57 -7.46
C PRO A 155 11.49 -15.36 -8.09
N LEU A 156 10.72 -14.30 -8.28
CA LEU A 156 11.20 -12.96 -8.60
C LEU A 156 10.80 -12.01 -7.48
N ILE A 157 11.77 -11.32 -6.87
CA ILE A 157 11.51 -10.29 -5.87
C ILE A 157 11.37 -8.93 -6.56
N VAL A 158 10.30 -8.22 -6.26
CA VAL A 158 10.02 -6.87 -6.74
C VAL A 158 9.97 -5.92 -5.56
N VAL A 159 11.04 -5.16 -5.35
CA VAL A 159 11.08 -4.11 -4.34
C VAL A 159 10.36 -2.88 -4.89
N THR A 160 9.28 -2.48 -4.22
CA THR A 160 8.43 -1.36 -4.64
C THR A 160 8.70 -0.13 -3.78
N SER A 161 8.92 1.03 -4.41
CA SER A 161 9.04 2.32 -3.72
C SER A 161 7.97 3.28 -4.22
N PRO A 162 7.23 3.98 -3.34
CA PRO A 162 6.37 5.09 -3.77
C PRO A 162 7.18 6.17 -4.49
N GLN A 163 6.56 6.85 -5.46
CA GLN A 163 7.15 8.03 -6.09
C GLN A 163 7.56 9.06 -5.02
N GLY A 164 8.73 9.68 -5.20
CA GLY A 164 9.33 10.59 -4.21
C GLY A 164 10.18 9.88 -3.15
N THR A 165 9.98 8.59 -2.91
CA THR A 165 10.90 7.78 -2.07
C THR A 165 12.01 7.20 -2.95
N ARG A 166 13.21 7.78 -2.88
CA ARG A 166 14.35 7.31 -3.68
C ARG A 166 15.29 6.45 -2.83
N LEU A 167 15.44 5.19 -3.22
CA LEU A 167 16.56 4.37 -2.75
C LEU A 167 17.83 4.84 -3.45
N SER A 168 18.93 4.90 -2.70
CA SER A 168 20.25 5.16 -3.29
C SER A 168 20.71 3.97 -4.14
N GLU A 169 21.60 4.22 -5.10
CA GLU A 169 22.22 3.15 -5.89
C GLU A 169 22.96 2.13 -5.01
N GLY A 170 23.56 2.59 -3.91
CA GLY A 170 24.22 1.72 -2.93
C GLY A 170 23.25 0.77 -2.23
N GLU A 171 22.08 1.26 -1.80
CA GLU A 171 21.02 0.42 -1.23
C GLU A 171 20.48 -0.56 -2.26
N MET A 172 20.18 -0.10 -3.48
CA MET A 172 19.69 -0.96 -4.56
C MET A 172 20.70 -2.07 -4.90
N HIS A 173 21.99 -1.73 -4.97
CA HIS A 173 23.07 -2.68 -5.18
C HIS A 173 23.15 -3.71 -4.04
N ARG A 174 23.09 -3.26 -2.78
CA ARG A 174 23.07 -4.14 -1.61
C ARG A 174 21.88 -5.11 -1.64
N HIS A 175 20.69 -4.64 -2.02
CA HIS A 175 19.49 -5.51 -2.13
C HIS A 175 19.71 -6.63 -3.16
N ARG A 176 20.27 -6.30 -4.34
CA ARG A 176 20.59 -7.29 -5.36
C ARG A 176 21.64 -8.30 -4.89
N LEU A 177 22.67 -7.86 -4.18
CA LEU A 177 23.67 -8.77 -3.59
C LEU A 177 23.04 -9.74 -2.58
N LEU A 178 22.17 -9.23 -1.70
CA LEU A 178 21.47 -10.06 -0.71
C LEU A 178 20.57 -11.11 -1.35
N ALA A 179 19.81 -10.75 -2.39
CA ALA A 179 18.96 -11.69 -3.12
C ALA A 179 19.76 -12.68 -3.99
N LYS A 180 20.94 -12.28 -4.46
CA LYS A 180 21.83 -13.15 -5.25
C LYS A 180 22.43 -14.30 -4.43
N VAL A 181 22.63 -14.14 -3.12
CA VAL A 181 23.14 -15.22 -2.25
C VAL A 181 22.28 -16.49 -2.33
N PRO A 182 20.95 -16.42 -2.18
CA PRO A 182 20.07 -17.56 -2.45
C PRO A 182 19.72 -17.75 -3.93
N GLY A 183 20.39 -17.06 -4.87
CA GLY A 183 20.16 -17.20 -6.31
C GLY A 183 18.81 -16.65 -6.79
N ILE A 184 18.24 -15.65 -6.12
CA ILE A 184 16.92 -15.08 -6.43
C ILE A 184 17.11 -13.76 -7.19
N GLU A 185 16.37 -13.59 -8.29
CA GLU A 185 16.37 -12.34 -9.02
C GLU A 185 15.62 -11.26 -8.23
N LEU A 186 16.16 -10.03 -8.21
CA LEU A 186 15.53 -8.89 -7.55
C LEU A 186 15.52 -7.67 -8.48
N ARG A 187 14.34 -7.09 -8.64
CA ARG A 187 14.09 -5.86 -9.40
C ARG A 187 13.54 -4.79 -8.47
N HIS A 188 13.77 -3.53 -8.85
CA HIS A 188 13.21 -2.36 -8.18
C HIS A 188 12.26 -1.64 -9.12
N ILE A 189 11.09 -1.26 -8.61
CA ILE A 189 10.13 -0.44 -9.37
C ILE A 189 9.64 0.72 -8.51
N THR A 190 9.26 1.81 -9.19
CA THR A 190 8.63 2.97 -8.55
C THR A 190 7.14 2.93 -8.82
N LEU A 191 6.34 2.87 -7.75
CA LEU A 191 4.88 2.92 -7.82
C LEU A 191 4.41 4.36 -7.87
N ARG A 192 3.45 4.64 -8.75
CA ARG A 192 2.76 5.93 -8.81
C ARG A 192 1.34 5.74 -8.34
N LEU A 193 0.89 6.60 -7.42
CA LEU A 193 -0.53 6.72 -7.09
C LEU A 193 -1.27 7.18 -8.34
N LYS A 194 -2.38 6.49 -8.65
CA LYS A 194 -3.31 6.87 -9.71
C LYS A 194 -4.67 7.09 -9.08
N ARG A 195 -5.32 8.18 -9.44
CA ARG A 195 -6.72 8.43 -9.09
C ARG A 195 -7.59 7.36 -9.75
N VAL A 196 -8.53 6.77 -9.00
CA VAL A 196 -9.44 5.70 -9.43
C VAL A 196 -10.89 6.17 -9.52
#